data_AF-A0A7I8CM68-F1
#
_entry.id   AF-A0A7I8CM68-F1
#
_cell.length_a   1.000
_cell.length_b   1.000
_cell.length_c   1.000
_cell.angle_alpha   90.00
_cell.angle_beta   90.00
_cell.angle_gamma   90.00
#
_symmetry.space_group_name_H-M   'P 1'
#
loop_
_entity.id
_entity.type
_entity.pdbx_description
1 polymer ?
#
loop_
_entity_poly.entity_id
_entity_poly.type
_entity_poly.pdbx_seq_one_letter_code
_entity_poly.pdbx_strand_id
1 'polypeptide(L)' 'MEQGPRVRKENARRIGRKVPACPPIGALMRYGERIVRVVAEASGQRVIIESVNEDGRAFRSTVKWISLSALHDQLF' A
#
# COMPACT_ATOMS: atom_id res chain seq x y z
N MET A 1 -11.39 12.00 22.72
CA MET A 1 -9.99 11.69 22.36
C MET A 1 -10.01 11.08 20.98
N GLU A 2 -9.35 11.79 20.05
CA GLU A 2 -8.78 11.31 18.78
C GLU A 2 -9.75 10.70 17.74
N GLN A 3 -10.10 11.54 16.77
CA GLN A 3 -10.88 11.22 15.59
C GLN A 3 -10.06 10.30 14.66
N GLY A 4 -10.26 8.99 14.73
CA GLY A 4 -9.74 8.05 13.74
C GLY A 4 -10.52 8.18 12.42
N PRO A 5 -9.88 8.39 11.25
CA PRO A 5 -10.61 8.57 10.01
C PRO A 5 -11.19 7.23 9.55
N ARG A 6 -12.51 7.21 9.46
CA ARG A 6 -13.32 6.17 8.84
C ARG A 6 -12.97 6.10 7.34
N VAL A 7 -12.40 5.00 6.86
CA VAL A 7 -12.37 4.71 5.42
C VAL A 7 -12.98 3.34 5.14
N ARG A 8 -13.96 3.39 4.25
CA ARG A 8 -14.95 2.37 3.92
C ARG A 8 -14.33 1.24 3.07
N LYS A 9 -14.91 0.04 3.22
CA LYS A 9 -14.71 -1.16 2.40
C LYS A 9 -14.87 -0.87 0.89
N GLU A 10 -13.97 -1.39 0.05
CA GLU A 10 -14.35 -1.82 -1.30
C GLU A 10 -13.39 -2.89 -1.88
N ASN A 11 -14.00 -3.97 -2.36
CA ASN A 11 -13.55 -5.04 -3.25
C ASN A 11 -12.13 -4.98 -3.85
N ALA A 12 -11.25 -5.91 -3.44
CA ALA A 12 -10.17 -6.41 -4.29
C ALA A 12 -10.57 -7.78 -4.88
N ARG A 13 -11.66 -7.83 -5.65
CA ARG A 13 -12.02 -9.01 -6.45
C ARG A 13 -11.16 -9.04 -7.71
N ARG A 14 -10.39 -10.14 -7.84
CA ARG A 14 -9.82 -10.76 -9.05
C ARG A 14 -9.24 -9.84 -10.12
N ILE A 15 -7.92 -9.83 -10.31
CA ILE A 15 -7.32 -9.97 -11.66
C ILE A 15 -5.92 -10.58 -11.54
N GLY A 16 -5.70 -11.72 -12.21
CA GLY A 16 -4.39 -12.34 -12.31
C GLY A 16 -3.38 -11.46 -13.03
N ARG A 17 -2.10 -11.72 -12.74
CA ARG A 17 -0.90 -11.45 -13.53
C ARG A 17 -1.17 -10.69 -14.85
N LYS A 18 -1.21 -9.37 -14.77
CA LYS A 18 -1.01 -8.45 -15.90
C LYS A 18 0.03 -7.44 -15.45
N VAL A 19 0.95 -7.12 -16.37
CA VAL A 19 1.95 -6.03 -16.39
C VAL A 19 1.85 -5.07 -15.21
N PRO A 20 2.96 -4.70 -14.52
CA PRO A 20 2.89 -3.94 -13.27
C PRO A 20 2.37 -2.54 -13.55
N ALA A 21 1.05 -2.42 -13.58
CA ALA A 21 0.34 -1.16 -13.57
C ALA A 21 0.50 -0.57 -12.17
N CYS A 22 0.45 0.75 -12.11
CA CYS A 22 0.49 1.50 -10.88
C CYS A 22 -0.52 0.90 -9.89
N PRO A 23 -0.07 0.43 -8.71
CA PRO A 23 -0.99 -0.05 -7.69
C PRO A 23 -2.04 1.01 -7.36
N PRO A 24 -3.30 0.62 -7.09
CA PRO A 24 -4.34 1.60 -6.81
C PRO A 24 -3.98 2.42 -5.57
N ILE A 25 -4.26 3.73 -5.63
CA ILE A 25 -4.09 4.61 -4.47
C ILE A 25 -5.01 4.12 -3.35
N GLY A 26 -4.47 3.96 -2.16
CA GLY A 26 -5.12 3.39 -0.99
C GLY A 26 -4.90 1.90 -0.81
N ALA A 27 -4.27 1.20 -1.76
CA ALA A 27 -3.96 -0.22 -1.64
C ALA A 27 -2.99 -0.49 -0.47
N LEU A 28 -3.30 -1.51 0.32
CA LEU A 28 -2.36 -2.07 1.28
C LEU A 28 -1.50 -3.13 0.59
N MET A 29 -0.19 -2.98 0.73
CA MET A 29 0.82 -3.85 0.15
C MET A 29 1.89 -4.17 1.19
N ARG A 30 2.73 -5.15 0.88
CA ARG A 30 3.89 -5.52 1.68
C ARG A 30 5.16 -4.93 1.08
N TYR A 31 5.95 -4.27 1.91
CA TYR A 31 7.29 -3.80 1.60
C TYR A 31 8.27 -4.37 2.64
N GLY A 32 9.02 -5.40 2.25
CA GLY A 32 9.85 -6.18 3.18
C GLY A 32 8.98 -6.85 4.26
N GLU A 33 9.18 -6.48 5.52
CA GLU A 33 8.43 -6.97 6.68
C GLU A 33 7.30 -6.03 7.11
N ARG A 34 7.10 -4.91 6.40
CA ARG A 34 6.15 -3.86 6.78
C ARG A 34 4.93 -3.86 5.87
N ILE A 35 3.79 -3.54 6.46
CA ILE A 35 2.54 -3.26 5.75
C ILE A 35 2.50 -1.77 5.41
N VAL A 36 2.29 -1.47 4.14
CA VAL A 36 2.36 -0.10 3.62
C VAL A 36 1.11 0.22 2.81
N ARG A 37 0.68 1.47 2.84
CA ARG A 37 -0.44 1.99 2.06
C ARG A 37 0.09 2.82 0.90
N VAL A 38 -0.36 2.56 -0.31
CA VAL A 38 -0.05 3.42 -1.46
C VAL A 38 -0.84 4.72 -1.31
N VAL A 39 -0.16 5.87 -1.32
CA VAL A 39 -0.81 7.18 -1.15
C VAL A 39 -0.80 8.02 -2.42
N ALA A 40 0.14 7.78 -3.33
CA ALA A 40 0.18 8.42 -4.64
C ALA A 40 1.03 7.63 -5.63
N GLU A 41 0.77 7.85 -6.91
CA GLU A 41 1.70 7.48 -7.97
C GLU A 41 2.87 8.48 -8.03
N ALA A 42 4.06 7.99 -8.31
CA ALA A 42 5.23 8.81 -8.60
C ALA A 42 5.82 8.44 -9.97
N SER A 43 6.54 9.38 -10.58
CA SER A 43 7.14 9.18 -11.89
C SER A 43 8.13 8.02 -11.91
N GLY A 44 8.23 7.35 -13.06
CA GLY A 44 9.24 6.31 -13.31
C GLY A 44 8.96 4.97 -12.65
N GLN A 45 7.69 4.51 -12.67
CA GLN A 45 7.26 3.23 -12.06
C GLN A 45 7.41 3.21 -10.54
N ARG A 46 7.24 4.38 -9.92
CA ARG A 46 7.35 4.57 -8.48
C ARG A 46 5.99 4.88 -7.89
N VAL A 47 5.85 4.61 -6.61
CA VAL A 47 4.70 5.00 -5.81
C VAL A 47 5.19 5.60 -4.51
N ILE A 48 4.43 6.57 -4.02
CA ILE A 48 4.57 7.06 -2.66
C ILE A 48 3.77 6.10 -1.79
N ILE A 49 4.45 5.44 -0.87
CA ILE A 49 3.86 4.61 0.16
C ILE A 49 3.90 5.34 1.49
N GLU A 50 2.95 5.01 2.36
CA GLU A 50 2.88 5.42 3.74
C GLU A 50 2.91 4.17 4.62
N SER A 51 3.74 4.18 5.64
CA SER A 51 3.89 3.07 6.59
C SER A 51 4.00 3.64 7.98
N VAL A 52 3.66 2.84 8.97
CA VAL A 52 3.81 3.18 10.38
C VAL A 52 5.08 2.52 10.91
N ASN A 53 5.92 3.28 11.61
CA ASN A 53 7.08 2.74 12.34
C ASN A 53 6.67 2.23 13.72
N GLU A 54 7.60 1.58 14.43
CA GLU A 54 7.40 1.07 15.79
C GLU A 54 6.98 2.16 16.80
N ASP A 55 7.38 3.41 16.57
CA ASP A 55 6.97 4.60 17.33
C ASP A 55 5.49 5.02 17.06
N GLY A 56 4.77 4.31 16.18
CA GLY A 56 3.43 4.69 15.75
C GLY A 56 3.39 5.87 14.77
N ARG A 57 4.55 6.43 14.39
CA ARG A 57 4.64 7.52 13.41
C ARG A 57 4.50 7.03 11.99
N ALA A 58 3.61 7.69 11.24
CA ALA A 58 3.50 7.53 9.80
C ALA A 58 4.71 8.17 9.10
N PHE A 59 5.32 7.44 8.17
CA PHE A 59 6.36 7.94 7.29
C PHE A 59 6.01 7.65 5.84
N ARG A 60 6.45 8.53 4.95
CA ARG A 60 6.23 8.39 3.51
C ARG A 60 7.54 8.04 2.81
N SER A 61 7.46 7.22 1.79
CA SER A 61 8.63 6.80 1.02
C SER A 61 8.28 6.55 -0.43
N THR A 62 9.19 6.91 -1.33
CA THR A 62 8.99 6.74 -2.77
C THR A 62 9.74 5.49 -3.24
N VAL A 63 9.01 4.40 -3.45
CA VAL A 63 9.58 3.09 -3.83
C VAL A 63 9.12 2.68 -5.21
N LYS A 64 9.82 1.74 -5.86
CA LYS A 64 9.33 1.14 -7.10
C LYS A 64 8.18 0.21 -6.77
N TRP A 65 7.09 0.24 -7.55
CA TRP A 65 5.96 -0.67 -7.30
C TRP A 65 6.34 -2.15 -7.45
N ILE A 66 7.42 -2.46 -8.19
CA ILE A 66 7.94 -3.83 -8.33
C ILE A 66 8.51 -4.39 -7.03
N SER A 67 8.84 -3.52 -6.07
CA SER A 67 9.31 -3.90 -4.74
C SER A 67 8.15 -4.10 -3.76
N LEU A 68 6.91 -3.84 -4.19
CA LEU A 68 5.71 -4.07 -3.40
C LEU A 68 5.09 -5.40 -3.79
N SER A 69 4.76 -6.19 -2.77
CA SER A 69 4.02 -7.43 -2.95
C SER A 69 2.58 -7.25 -2.49
N ALA A 70 1.63 -7.80 -3.25
CA ALA A 70 0.24 -7.83 -2.80
C ALA A 70 0.14 -8.66 -1.51
N LEU A 71 -0.70 -8.20 -0.57
CA LEU A 71 -1.06 -8.98 0.61
C LEU A 71 -2.05 -10.07 0.20
N HIS A 72 -1.54 -11.12 -0.44
CA HIS A 72 -2.32 -12.32 -0.69
C HIS A 72 -2.27 -13.19 0.57
N ASP A 73 -3.44 -13.56 1.09
CA ASP A 73 -3.62 -14.67 2.02
C ASP A 73 -3.15 -14.53 3.48
N GLN A 74 -2.92 -13.32 3.99
CA GLN A 74 -2.80 -13.10 5.45
C GLN A 74 -3.87 -12.13 5.93
N LEU A 75 -5.12 -12.55 5.77
CA LEU A 75 -6.22 -12.08 6.60
C LEU A 75 -6.63 -13.27 7.44
N PHE A 76 -6.58 -13.10 8.76
CA PHE A 76 -7.03 -14.04 9.79
C PHE A 76 -8.39 -14.66 9.46
#